data_AF-A0A9P5L634-F1
#
_entry.id   AF-A0A9P5L634-F1
#
_cell.length_a   1.000
_cell.length_b   1.000
_cell.length_c   1.000
_cell.angle_alpha   90.00
_cell.angle_beta   90.00
_cell.angle_gamma   90.00
#
_symmetry.space_group_name_H-M   'P 1'
#
loop_
_entity.id
_entity.type
_entity.pdbx_description
1 polymer ?
#
loop_
_entity_poly.entity_id
_entity_poly.type
_entity_poly.pdbx_seq_one_letter_code
_entity_poly.pdbx_strand_id
1 'polypeptide(L)'
;MILGKSNGPSYAGTPNMSASKMEVYLEQAKLRLGFVKSRVFRRIATIVVSFSLILVAIILTARLTNVGEVLPKVLGSFLPKIPTCASQNQSGEQDVWKKAEAKYKGLMSDKFTIAMQTYQRPKELNDTLKAILSEDVPSLHEVVIVWNDLETKPPANFVSKFGVPVRYRVSKHNSLNEKLWPDPDYKTQAILLSDDDVYYHPKDLEFVFQSWRKFGQHRLVGALARCATVDAYGNWAYTFCSSKVEEDIYDMILTNLCFSHISFLDYYSSNTTTMNAIRDYVDEGFNCEDIALNYVQSLLTGDGPLLVQGREKYVNFVPSKGISTKKGHMAARSRCLNDFAKMFQCMPLVDETAHIQKGVLVM
;
A
#
# COMPACT_ATOMS: atom_id res chain seq x y z
N MET A 1 -12.41 69.67 69.32
CA MET A 1 -11.32 68.90 69.97
C MET A 1 -10.75 68.00 68.90
N ILE A 2 -9.54 68.13 68.37
CA ILE A 2 -8.27 68.61 68.94
C ILE A 2 -7.63 69.66 67.99
N LEU A 3 -7.00 70.65 68.61
CA LEU A 3 -6.27 71.82 68.05
C LEU A 3 -5.05 71.35 67.22
N GLY A 4 -4.68 71.91 66.07
CA GLY A 4 -4.25 73.29 65.86
C GLY A 4 -2.74 73.44 66.11
N LYS A 5 -1.93 73.73 65.06
CA LYS A 5 -0.77 74.63 65.11
C LYS A 5 -0.13 74.88 63.74
N SER A 6 -0.07 76.16 63.39
CA SER A 6 0.78 76.78 62.38
C SER A 6 2.24 76.82 62.84
N ASN A 7 3.18 76.93 61.89
CA ASN A 7 4.31 77.88 61.88
C ASN A 7 5.15 77.69 60.60
N GLY A 8 5.31 78.74 59.80
CA GLY A 8 6.52 78.94 58.99
C GLY A 8 7.52 79.83 59.77
N PRO A 9 8.55 80.43 59.15
CA PRO A 9 9.34 80.06 57.97
C PRO A 9 10.87 80.05 58.29
N SER A 10 11.74 79.53 57.41
CA SER A 10 13.09 80.11 57.23
C SER A 10 13.74 79.73 55.90
N TYR A 11 14.24 80.76 55.21
CA TYR A 11 15.17 80.67 54.09
C TYR A 11 16.59 80.47 54.67
N ALA A 12 17.34 79.48 54.16
CA ALA A 12 18.80 79.47 54.26
C ALA A 12 19.43 78.57 53.18
N GLY A 13 20.27 79.17 52.33
CA GLY A 13 21.49 78.56 51.80
C GLY A 13 21.35 77.58 50.65
N THR A 14 21.49 78.07 49.41
CA THR A 14 21.95 77.27 48.27
C THR A 14 23.44 76.92 48.47
N PRO A 15 23.86 75.64 48.49
CA PRO A 15 25.26 75.29 48.43
C PRO A 15 25.72 75.37 46.97
N ASN A 16 26.74 76.19 46.71
CA ASN A 16 27.48 76.19 45.46
C ASN A 16 28.02 74.78 45.17
N MET A 17 27.45 74.11 44.17
CA MET A 17 27.98 72.86 43.64
C MET A 17 29.24 73.16 42.83
N SER A 18 30.39 72.61 43.23
CA SER A 18 31.64 72.79 42.50
C SER A 18 31.53 72.25 41.07
N ALA A 19 32.17 72.94 40.12
CA ALA A 19 32.17 72.59 38.69
C ALA A 19 32.54 71.11 38.43
N SER A 20 33.35 70.49 39.29
CA SER A 20 33.73 69.08 39.19
C SER A 20 32.59 68.07 39.41
N LYS A 21 31.59 68.38 40.25
CA LYS A 21 30.42 67.50 40.44
C LYS A 21 29.45 67.57 39.27
N MET A 22 29.35 68.74 38.63
CA MET A 22 28.47 68.93 37.47
C MET A 22 29.00 68.20 36.23
N GLU A 23 30.32 68.14 36.03
CA GLU A 23 30.95 67.34 34.96
C GLU A 23 30.72 65.83 35.16
N VAL A 24 30.83 65.32 36.38
CA VAL A 24 30.58 63.89 36.68
C VAL A 24 29.13 63.50 36.43
N TYR A 25 28.17 64.36 36.79
CA TYR A 25 26.75 64.14 36.49
C TYR A 25 26.44 64.22 34.99
N LEU A 26 27.08 65.14 34.25
CA LEU A 26 26.91 65.25 32.80
C LEU A 26 27.54 64.06 32.06
N GLU A 27 28.68 63.53 32.49
CA GLU A 27 29.28 62.32 31.92
C GLU A 27 28.45 61.06 32.24
N GLN A 28 27.94 60.91 33.46
CA GLN A 28 27.04 59.80 33.80
C GLN A 28 25.69 59.88 33.07
N ALA A 29 25.15 61.08 32.83
CA ALA A 29 23.95 61.28 32.02
C ALA A 29 24.20 60.98 30.53
N LYS A 30 25.37 61.35 29.97
CA LYS A 30 25.77 60.98 28.60
C LYS A 30 25.95 59.47 28.44
N LEU A 31 26.49 58.78 29.45
CA LEU A 31 26.62 57.30 29.45
C LEU A 31 25.25 56.61 29.48
N ARG A 32 24.28 57.13 30.24
CA ARG A 32 22.91 56.58 30.32
C ARG A 32 22.05 56.93 29.09
N LEU A 33 22.22 58.11 28.49
CA LEU A 33 21.54 58.48 27.23
C LEU A 33 22.16 57.83 25.98
N GLY A 34 23.44 57.44 26.03
CA GLY A 34 24.09 56.66 24.97
C GLY A 34 23.45 55.29 24.74
N PHE A 35 22.83 54.72 25.77
CA PHE A 35 22.12 53.44 25.70
C PHE A 35 20.82 53.52 24.87
N VAL A 36 20.18 54.70 24.82
CA VAL A 36 18.90 54.93 24.09
C VAL A 36 19.14 55.35 22.62
N LYS A 37 20.38 55.70 22.25
CA LYS A 37 20.77 56.03 20.86
C LYS A 37 21.44 54.87 20.11
N SER A 38 21.43 53.67 20.68
CA SER A 38 21.95 52.50 19.98
C SER A 38 21.10 52.20 18.74
N ARG A 39 21.72 52.28 17.54
CA ARG A 39 21.11 51.82 16.28
C ARG A 39 20.58 50.39 16.40
N VAL A 40 21.16 49.59 17.30
CA VAL A 40 20.75 48.21 17.59
C VAL A 40 19.41 48.16 18.32
N PHE A 41 19.18 49.01 19.32
CA PHE A 41 17.89 49.03 20.04
C PHE A 41 16.73 49.51 19.14
N ARG A 42 16.97 50.54 18.30
CA ARG A 42 15.99 50.94 17.29
C ARG A 42 15.71 49.81 16.30
N ARG A 43 16.75 49.13 15.80
CA ARG A 43 16.57 47.98 14.89
C ARG A 43 15.78 46.84 15.55
N ILE A 44 16.09 46.49 16.80
CA ILE A 44 15.37 45.44 17.53
C ILE A 44 13.91 45.85 17.76
N ALA A 45 13.65 47.07 18.21
CA ALA A 45 12.29 47.56 18.41
C ALA A 45 11.49 47.59 17.09
N THR A 46 12.11 48.03 15.98
CA THR A 46 11.47 48.00 14.66
C THR A 46 11.20 46.58 14.20
N ILE A 47 12.13 45.64 14.38
CA ILE A 47 11.95 44.22 14.05
C ILE A 47 10.79 43.63 14.86
N VAL A 48 10.75 43.85 16.19
CA VAL A 48 9.69 43.31 17.06
C VAL A 48 8.33 43.88 16.72
N VAL A 49 8.23 45.19 16.42
CA VAL A 49 6.96 45.82 16.02
C VAL A 49 6.53 45.33 14.65
N SER A 50 7.45 45.22 13.69
CA SER A 50 7.15 44.70 12.35
C SER A 50 6.73 43.23 12.38
N PHE A 51 7.37 42.40 13.20
CA PHE A 51 7.01 40.99 13.37
C PHE A 51 5.64 40.85 14.04
N SER A 52 5.36 41.67 15.06
CA SER A 52 4.05 41.72 15.70
C SER A 52 2.95 42.14 14.72
N LEU A 53 3.19 43.16 13.89
CA LEU A 53 2.24 43.61 12.87
C LEU A 53 2.01 42.57 11.76
N ILE A 54 3.06 41.86 11.34
CA ILE A 54 2.96 40.76 10.38
C ILE A 54 2.16 39.61 10.98
N LEU A 55 2.44 39.22 12.23
CA LEU A 55 1.72 38.14 12.90
C LEU A 55 0.23 38.49 13.08
N VAL A 56 -0.08 39.72 13.48
CA VAL A 56 -1.45 40.22 13.59
C VAL A 56 -2.13 40.27 12.22
N ALA A 57 -1.42 40.71 11.17
CA ALA A 57 -1.95 40.69 9.81
C ALA A 57 -2.21 39.27 9.30
N ILE A 58 -1.35 38.30 9.60
CA ILE A 58 -1.54 36.87 9.28
C ILE A 58 -2.76 36.31 10.04
N ILE A 59 -2.92 36.65 11.31
CA ILE A 59 -4.06 36.20 12.12
C ILE A 59 -5.36 36.83 11.60
N LEU A 60 -5.34 38.13 11.26
CA LEU A 60 -6.49 38.84 10.68
C LEU A 60 -6.83 38.34 9.30
N THR A 61 -5.85 38.11 8.42
CA THR A 61 -6.12 37.51 7.10
C THR A 61 -6.65 36.10 7.26
N ALA A 62 -6.08 35.26 8.13
CA ALA A 62 -6.59 33.92 8.40
C ALA A 62 -8.03 33.92 8.97
N ARG A 63 -8.38 34.92 9.79
CA ARG A 63 -9.75 35.16 10.32
C ARG A 63 -10.72 35.69 9.26
N LEU A 64 -10.26 36.57 8.36
CA LEU A 64 -11.07 37.22 7.32
C LEU A 64 -11.28 36.32 6.09
N THR A 65 -10.37 35.38 5.83
CA THR A 65 -10.40 34.52 4.64
C THR A 65 -11.05 33.15 4.88
N ASN A 66 -11.63 32.90 6.05
CA ASN A 66 -12.13 31.56 6.45
C ASN A 66 -11.10 30.44 6.18
N VAL A 67 -9.79 30.75 6.21
CA VAL A 67 -8.74 29.74 5.95
C VAL A 67 -8.81 28.63 6.99
N GLY A 68 -9.31 28.90 8.20
CA GLY A 68 -9.61 27.87 9.20
C GLY A 68 -10.68 26.84 8.80
N GLU A 69 -11.61 27.17 7.90
CA GLU A 69 -12.57 26.21 7.32
C GLU A 69 -12.09 25.59 5.99
N VAL A 70 -11.25 26.31 5.25
CA VAL A 70 -10.76 25.89 3.93
C VAL A 70 -9.56 24.96 4.03
N LEU A 71 -8.64 25.20 4.96
CA LEU A 71 -7.45 24.35 5.14
C LEU A 71 -7.80 22.89 5.47
N PRO A 72 -8.70 22.58 6.43
CA PRO A 72 -9.11 21.19 6.69
C PRO A 72 -9.94 20.59 5.54
N LYS A 73 -10.63 21.39 4.72
CA LYS A 73 -11.35 20.88 3.53
C LYS A 73 -10.42 20.58 2.35
N VAL A 74 -9.32 21.32 2.19
CA VAL A 74 -8.32 21.13 1.14
C VAL A 74 -7.26 20.10 1.53
N LEU A 75 -6.91 19.97 2.82
CA LEU A 75 -6.07 18.88 3.32
C LEU A 75 -6.86 17.58 3.52
N GLY A 76 -8.14 17.67 3.91
CA GLY A 76 -9.03 16.53 4.08
C GLY A 76 -9.41 15.82 2.77
N SER A 77 -9.13 16.41 1.61
CA SER A 77 -9.35 15.79 0.29
C SER A 77 -8.17 14.96 -0.22
N PHE A 78 -7.01 14.98 0.45
CA PHE A 78 -5.85 14.16 0.08
C PHE A 78 -5.61 12.97 1.02
N LEU A 79 -6.25 12.96 2.19
CA LEU A 79 -6.15 11.84 3.12
C LEU A 79 -7.24 10.81 2.82
N PRO A 80 -6.90 9.51 2.81
CA PRO A 80 -7.89 8.47 2.62
C PRO A 80 -8.87 8.44 3.79
N LYS A 81 -10.16 8.25 3.49
CA LYS A 81 -11.22 8.06 4.50
C LYS A 81 -10.95 6.85 5.39
N ILE A 82 -10.41 5.79 4.81
CA ILE A 82 -9.97 4.60 5.54
C ILE A 82 -8.43 4.62 5.53
N PRO A 83 -7.81 4.89 6.68
CA PRO A 83 -6.35 5.02 6.77
C PRO A 83 -5.66 3.66 6.55
N THR A 84 -4.37 3.69 6.23
CA THR A 84 -3.56 2.47 6.11
C THR A 84 -3.33 1.83 7.47
N CYS A 85 -3.19 0.50 7.50
CA CYS A 85 -2.92 -0.23 8.75
C CYS A 85 -1.62 0.27 9.42
N ALA A 86 -0.59 0.57 8.62
CA ALA A 86 0.66 1.15 9.08
C ALA A 86 0.45 2.49 9.82
N SER A 87 -0.40 3.38 9.30
CA SER A 87 -0.70 4.68 9.95
C SER A 87 -1.45 4.54 11.29
N GLN A 88 -2.06 3.39 11.54
CA GLN A 88 -2.71 3.05 12.80
C GLN A 88 -1.81 2.25 13.76
N ASN A 89 -0.51 2.13 13.48
CA ASN A 89 0.45 1.28 14.19
C ASN A 89 0.02 -0.21 14.25
N GLN A 90 -0.80 -0.65 13.29
CA GLN A 90 -1.07 -2.07 13.10
C GLN A 90 0.08 -2.65 12.27
N SER A 91 1.07 -3.24 12.94
CA SER A 91 2.04 -4.12 12.30
C SER A 91 1.35 -5.45 12.02
N GLY A 92 1.54 -6.03 10.82
CA GLY A 92 0.78 -7.17 10.32
C GLY A 92 0.59 -8.35 11.29
N GLU A 93 -0.40 -9.21 11.03
CA GLU A 93 -0.74 -10.38 11.85
C GLU A 93 0.32 -11.50 11.74
N GLN A 94 1.58 -11.17 12.04
CA GLN A 94 2.77 -12.01 11.89
C GLN A 94 2.68 -13.34 12.65
N ASP A 95 1.98 -13.37 13.78
CA ASP A 95 1.76 -14.62 14.52
C ASP A 95 0.80 -15.57 13.79
N VAL A 96 -0.19 -15.02 13.09
CA VAL A 96 -1.09 -15.78 12.23
C VAL A 96 -0.33 -16.32 11.03
N TRP A 97 0.50 -15.47 10.39
CA TRP A 97 1.41 -15.88 9.32
C TRP A 97 2.30 -17.06 9.75
N LYS A 98 3.06 -16.91 10.84
CA LYS A 98 3.99 -17.95 11.33
C LYS A 98 3.27 -19.27 11.63
N LYS A 99 2.06 -19.21 12.19
CA LYS A 99 1.26 -20.41 12.48
C LYS A 99 0.80 -21.10 11.20
N ALA A 100 0.35 -20.33 10.21
CA ALA A 100 -0.05 -20.86 8.91
C ALA A 100 1.15 -21.40 8.13
N GLU A 101 2.32 -20.76 8.19
CA GLU A 101 3.56 -21.25 7.58
C GLU A 101 4.01 -22.58 8.22
N ALA A 102 3.99 -22.66 9.55
CA ALA A 102 4.36 -23.87 10.28
C ALA A 102 3.52 -25.10 9.89
N LYS A 103 2.22 -24.90 9.56
CA LYS A 103 1.31 -25.96 9.09
C LYS A 103 1.80 -26.60 7.79
N TYR A 104 2.42 -25.84 6.89
CA TYR A 104 2.84 -26.30 5.56
C TYR A 104 4.35 -26.53 5.43
N LYS A 105 5.11 -26.43 6.53
CA LYS A 105 6.57 -26.62 6.55
C LYS A 105 7.03 -27.97 5.99
N GLY A 106 6.18 -29.01 6.04
CA GLY A 106 6.48 -30.34 5.50
C GLY A 106 6.30 -30.48 3.97
N LEU A 107 5.70 -29.49 3.30
CA LEU A 107 5.57 -29.49 1.84
C LEU A 107 6.91 -29.11 1.18
N MET A 108 7.08 -29.52 -0.08
CA MET A 108 8.28 -29.20 -0.86
C MET A 108 8.42 -27.68 -1.05
N SER A 109 9.55 -27.13 -0.63
CA SER A 109 9.90 -25.72 -0.81
C SER A 109 10.76 -25.46 -2.05
N ASP A 110 11.28 -26.51 -2.68
CA ASP A 110 12.15 -26.48 -3.86
C ASP A 110 11.40 -26.72 -5.18
N LYS A 111 10.09 -27.00 -5.11
CA LYS A 111 9.18 -27.22 -6.22
C LYS A 111 7.93 -26.34 -6.08
N PHE A 112 7.14 -26.23 -7.15
CA PHE A 112 5.87 -25.50 -7.16
C PHE A 112 4.76 -26.23 -7.90
N THR A 113 3.51 -25.91 -7.56
CA THR A 113 2.29 -26.38 -8.22
C THR A 113 1.66 -25.21 -8.98
N ILE A 114 1.14 -25.44 -10.20
CA ILE A 114 0.28 -24.47 -10.89
C ILE A 114 -1.17 -24.77 -10.55
N ALA A 115 -1.90 -23.77 -10.07
CA ALA A 115 -3.35 -23.82 -9.89
C ALA A 115 -4.02 -22.94 -10.94
N MET A 116 -4.58 -23.56 -11.98
CA MET A 116 -5.12 -22.88 -13.16
C MET A 116 -6.64 -22.97 -13.20
N GLN A 117 -7.33 -21.84 -13.09
CA GLN A 117 -8.79 -21.82 -13.19
C GLN A 117 -9.28 -21.73 -14.63
N THR A 118 -10.34 -22.46 -14.95
CA THR A 118 -10.99 -22.40 -16.26
C THR A 118 -12.51 -22.53 -16.15
N TYR A 119 -13.21 -21.84 -17.04
CA TYR A 119 -14.67 -21.92 -17.17
C TYR A 119 -15.07 -21.74 -18.64
N GLN A 120 -15.61 -22.79 -19.27
CA GLN A 120 -16.15 -22.77 -20.64
C GLN A 120 -15.18 -22.20 -21.71
N ARG A 121 -13.87 -22.42 -21.53
CA ARG A 121 -12.80 -21.93 -22.40
C ARG A 121 -11.80 -23.05 -22.79
N PRO A 122 -12.29 -24.14 -23.39
CA PRO A 122 -11.43 -25.29 -23.70
C PRO A 122 -10.28 -24.95 -24.67
N LYS A 123 -10.45 -23.94 -25.53
CA LYS A 123 -9.41 -23.51 -26.47
C LYS A 123 -8.27 -22.80 -25.72
N GLU A 124 -8.59 -21.76 -24.95
CA GLU A 124 -7.62 -20.98 -24.17
C GLU A 124 -6.86 -21.89 -23.20
N LEU A 125 -7.59 -22.72 -22.44
CA LEU A 125 -7.00 -23.72 -21.56
C LEU A 125 -6.00 -24.62 -22.29
N ASN A 126 -6.38 -25.18 -23.45
CA ASN A 126 -5.53 -26.08 -24.21
C ASN A 126 -4.29 -25.36 -24.79
N ASP A 127 -4.46 -24.14 -25.29
CA ASP A 127 -3.36 -23.35 -25.84
C ASP A 127 -2.36 -22.97 -24.73
N THR A 128 -2.86 -22.54 -23.56
CA THR A 128 -2.03 -22.24 -22.39
C THR A 128 -1.33 -23.50 -21.87
N LEU A 129 -2.03 -24.63 -21.73
CA LEU A 129 -1.42 -25.90 -21.30
C LEU A 129 -0.33 -26.38 -22.25
N LYS A 130 -0.57 -26.31 -23.56
CA LYS A 130 0.43 -26.65 -24.57
C LYS A 130 1.67 -25.77 -24.46
N ALA A 131 1.48 -24.47 -24.19
CA ALA A 131 2.59 -23.54 -24.05
C ALA A 131 3.39 -23.79 -22.77
N ILE A 132 2.75 -23.90 -21.61
CA ILE A 132 3.49 -24.08 -20.33
C ILE A 132 4.16 -25.46 -20.21
N LEU A 133 3.65 -26.47 -20.93
CA LEU A 133 4.18 -27.83 -20.94
C LEU A 133 5.04 -28.13 -22.19
N SER A 134 5.39 -27.12 -22.99
CA SER A 134 6.18 -27.33 -24.23
C SER A 134 7.65 -27.63 -23.98
N GLU A 135 8.17 -27.26 -22.81
CA GLU A 135 9.56 -27.43 -22.40
C GLU A 135 9.63 -27.98 -20.97
N ASP A 136 10.78 -28.53 -20.59
CA ASP A 136 11.04 -28.96 -19.22
C ASP A 136 11.19 -27.75 -18.30
N VAL A 137 10.44 -27.74 -17.20
CA VAL A 137 10.53 -26.73 -16.14
C VAL A 137 10.91 -27.47 -14.86
N PRO A 138 12.20 -27.46 -14.47
CA PRO A 138 12.73 -28.39 -13.47
C PRO A 138 11.97 -28.38 -12.12
N SER A 139 11.53 -27.22 -11.66
CA SER A 139 10.81 -27.10 -10.39
C SER A 139 9.29 -27.24 -10.47
N LEU A 140 8.70 -27.44 -11.65
CA LEU A 140 7.26 -27.68 -11.79
C LEU A 140 6.91 -29.10 -11.32
N HIS A 141 6.15 -29.19 -10.22
CA HIS A 141 5.73 -30.46 -9.64
C HIS A 141 4.48 -31.03 -10.32
N GLU A 142 3.44 -30.21 -10.44
CA GLU A 142 2.15 -30.60 -11.00
C GLU A 142 1.39 -29.38 -11.51
N VAL A 143 0.41 -29.63 -12.39
CA VAL A 143 -0.59 -28.63 -12.79
C VAL A 143 -1.97 -29.13 -12.34
N VAL A 144 -2.67 -28.31 -11.57
CA VAL A 144 -4.05 -28.56 -11.13
C VAL A 144 -4.98 -27.61 -11.86
N ILE A 145 -5.83 -28.17 -12.72
CA ILE A 145 -6.86 -27.44 -13.44
C ILE A 145 -8.09 -27.37 -12.54
N VAL A 146 -8.40 -26.17 -12.07
CA VAL A 146 -9.59 -25.85 -11.28
C VAL A 146 -10.75 -25.67 -12.25
N TRP A 147 -11.58 -26.71 -12.33
CA TRP A 147 -12.65 -26.86 -13.32
C TRP A 147 -13.96 -26.30 -12.76
N ASN A 148 -14.31 -25.08 -13.16
CA ASN A 148 -15.51 -24.38 -12.68
C ASN A 148 -16.78 -24.70 -13.50
N ASP A 149 -16.66 -25.42 -14.61
CA ASP A 149 -17.81 -25.78 -15.45
C ASP A 149 -18.48 -27.05 -14.93
N LEU A 150 -19.47 -26.89 -14.06
CA LEU A 150 -20.19 -28.01 -13.45
C LEU A 150 -21.13 -28.75 -14.41
N GLU A 151 -21.45 -28.13 -15.54
CA GLU A 151 -22.37 -28.69 -16.53
C GLU A 151 -21.68 -29.69 -17.47
N THR A 152 -20.35 -29.63 -17.53
CA THR A 152 -19.54 -30.47 -18.41
C THR A 152 -18.55 -31.30 -17.63
N LYS A 153 -18.32 -32.54 -18.08
CA LYS A 153 -17.33 -33.41 -17.48
C LYS A 153 -15.92 -32.91 -17.83
N PRO A 154 -15.01 -32.74 -16.86
CA PRO A 154 -13.63 -32.40 -17.18
C PRO A 154 -12.96 -33.50 -18.01
N PRO A 155 -11.92 -33.16 -18.78
CA PRO A 155 -11.03 -34.14 -19.38
C PRO A 155 -10.41 -35.09 -18.34
N ALA A 156 -9.88 -36.22 -18.82
CA ALA A 156 -9.12 -37.13 -17.96
C ALA A 156 -7.78 -36.51 -17.54
N ASN A 157 -7.34 -36.84 -16.32
CA ASN A 157 -5.98 -36.54 -15.88
C ASN A 157 -4.95 -37.18 -16.82
N PHE A 158 -3.83 -36.51 -17.00
CA PHE A 158 -2.75 -37.00 -17.86
C PHE A 158 -1.38 -36.61 -17.30
N VAL A 159 -0.32 -37.12 -17.91
CA VAL A 159 1.06 -36.74 -17.59
C VAL A 159 1.68 -36.12 -18.84
N SER A 160 2.33 -34.97 -18.69
CA SER A 160 2.98 -34.27 -19.81
C SER A 160 4.15 -35.06 -20.37
N LYS A 161 4.66 -34.65 -21.55
CA LYS A 161 5.86 -35.22 -22.16
C LYS A 161 7.09 -35.21 -21.24
N PHE A 162 7.17 -34.25 -20.32
CA PHE A 162 8.26 -34.07 -19.36
C PHE A 162 7.95 -34.65 -17.98
N GLY A 163 6.91 -35.48 -17.85
CA GLY A 163 6.59 -36.17 -16.60
C GLY A 163 5.79 -35.35 -15.58
N VAL A 164 5.30 -34.17 -15.95
CA VAL A 164 4.48 -33.33 -15.06
C VAL A 164 3.04 -33.83 -15.04
N PRO A 165 2.49 -34.27 -13.89
CA PRO A 165 1.08 -34.63 -13.77
C PRO A 165 0.17 -33.41 -13.98
N VAL A 166 -0.91 -33.61 -14.73
CA VAL A 166 -2.00 -32.64 -14.91
C VAL A 166 -3.28 -33.26 -14.38
N ARG A 167 -3.81 -32.66 -13.30
CA ARG A 167 -5.01 -33.14 -12.60
C ARG A 167 -6.14 -32.13 -12.75
N TYR A 168 -7.32 -32.60 -13.11
CA TYR A 168 -8.54 -31.81 -13.09
C TYR A 168 -9.22 -31.95 -11.73
N ARG A 169 -9.47 -30.82 -11.07
CA ARG A 169 -10.23 -30.72 -9.83
C ARG A 169 -11.54 -30.00 -10.11
N VAL A 170 -12.64 -30.74 -10.01
CA VAL A 170 -13.98 -30.16 -10.15
C VAL A 170 -14.28 -29.30 -8.93
N SER A 171 -14.66 -28.06 -9.19
CA SER A 171 -15.05 -27.11 -8.17
C SER A 171 -16.42 -27.44 -7.56
N LYS A 172 -16.71 -26.87 -6.39
CA LYS A 172 -18.02 -27.08 -5.75
C LYS A 172 -19.13 -26.27 -6.42
N HIS A 173 -18.76 -25.11 -6.97
CA HIS A 173 -19.61 -24.19 -7.70
C HIS A 173 -18.73 -23.30 -8.59
N ASN A 174 -19.32 -22.60 -9.56
CA ASN A 174 -18.57 -21.66 -10.38
C ASN A 174 -18.27 -20.39 -9.57
N SER A 175 -17.02 -20.26 -9.11
CA SER A 175 -16.57 -19.13 -8.29
C SER A 175 -15.12 -18.78 -8.58
N LEU A 176 -14.77 -17.49 -8.48
CA LEU A 176 -13.39 -17.03 -8.58
C LEU A 176 -12.54 -17.42 -7.36
N ASN A 177 -13.19 -17.73 -6.23
CA ASN A 177 -12.52 -18.22 -5.02
C ASN A 177 -11.88 -19.60 -5.24
N GLU A 178 -12.32 -20.35 -6.25
CA GLU A 178 -12.02 -21.78 -6.34
C GLU A 178 -10.51 -22.07 -6.53
N LYS A 179 -9.77 -21.24 -7.27
CA LYS A 179 -8.31 -21.36 -7.36
C LYS A 179 -7.56 -21.01 -6.08
N LEU A 180 -8.20 -20.32 -5.15
CA LEU A 180 -7.61 -19.85 -3.90
C LEU A 180 -7.78 -20.82 -2.72
N TRP A 181 -8.41 -21.98 -2.92
CA TRP A 181 -8.47 -23.01 -1.87
C TRP A 181 -7.15 -23.79 -1.74
N PRO A 182 -6.68 -24.06 -0.50
CA PRO A 182 -5.55 -24.94 -0.26
C PRO A 182 -5.97 -26.39 -0.55
N ASP A 183 -5.66 -26.89 -1.74
CA ASP A 183 -5.93 -28.28 -2.12
C ASP A 183 -5.24 -29.23 -1.13
N PRO A 184 -5.97 -30.17 -0.50
CA PRO A 184 -5.35 -31.17 0.38
C PRO A 184 -4.31 -32.04 -0.35
N ASP A 185 -4.40 -32.15 -1.68
CA ASP A 185 -3.47 -32.92 -2.48
C ASP A 185 -2.19 -32.15 -2.84
N TYR A 186 -2.14 -30.82 -2.66
CA TYR A 186 -0.92 -30.04 -2.94
C TYR A 186 0.27 -30.57 -2.14
N LYS A 187 1.41 -30.69 -2.81
CA LYS A 187 2.68 -31.17 -2.23
C LYS A 187 3.74 -30.08 -2.12
N THR A 188 3.44 -28.86 -2.54
CA THR A 188 4.38 -27.74 -2.63
C THR A 188 3.93 -26.56 -1.79
N GLN A 189 4.89 -25.81 -1.25
CA GLN A 189 4.62 -24.57 -0.54
C GLN A 189 4.25 -23.43 -1.50
N ALA A 190 4.83 -23.46 -2.69
CA ALA A 190 4.67 -22.45 -3.73
C ALA A 190 3.55 -22.84 -4.70
N ILE A 191 2.53 -22.00 -4.79
CA ILE A 191 1.41 -22.17 -5.72
C ILE A 191 1.45 -21.02 -6.73
N LEU A 192 1.67 -21.34 -8.02
CA LEU A 192 1.47 -20.40 -9.11
C LEU A 192 -0.02 -20.36 -9.45
N LEU A 193 -0.70 -19.32 -8.98
CA LEU A 193 -2.07 -19.00 -9.34
C LEU A 193 -2.11 -18.48 -10.77
N SER A 194 -2.96 -19.08 -11.60
CA SER A 194 -3.06 -18.77 -13.02
C SER A 194 -4.50 -18.73 -13.51
N ASP A 195 -4.79 -17.85 -14.45
CA ASP A 195 -5.97 -17.98 -15.33
C ASP A 195 -5.60 -18.80 -16.58
N ASP A 196 -6.61 -19.20 -17.35
CA ASP A 196 -6.46 -20.08 -18.53
C ASP A 196 -5.99 -19.36 -19.82
N ASP A 197 -5.75 -18.05 -19.76
CA ASP A 197 -5.40 -17.21 -20.90
C ASP A 197 -4.10 -16.39 -20.71
N VAL A 198 -3.31 -16.72 -19.69
CA VAL A 198 -2.09 -15.98 -19.31
C VAL A 198 -1.01 -16.92 -18.78
N TYR A 199 0.25 -16.70 -19.16
CA TYR A 199 1.39 -17.51 -18.72
C TYR A 199 2.74 -16.81 -18.88
N TYR A 200 3.72 -17.23 -18.09
CA TYR A 200 5.13 -16.98 -18.39
C TYR A 200 5.64 -18.03 -19.38
N HIS A 201 6.54 -17.63 -20.28
CA HIS A 201 7.27 -18.57 -21.11
C HIS A 201 7.96 -19.63 -20.25
N PRO A 202 7.95 -20.93 -20.62
CA PRO A 202 8.57 -22.00 -19.84
C PRO A 202 10.02 -21.71 -19.44
N LYS A 203 10.79 -21.10 -20.35
CA LYS A 203 12.20 -20.71 -20.13
C LYS A 203 12.39 -19.69 -19.00
N ASP A 204 11.34 -18.95 -18.66
CA ASP A 204 11.36 -17.93 -17.61
C ASP A 204 10.72 -18.40 -16.31
N LEU A 205 9.85 -19.42 -16.34
CA LEU A 205 9.16 -19.93 -15.14
C LEU A 205 10.13 -20.33 -14.03
N GLU A 206 11.22 -21.03 -14.37
CA GLU A 206 12.24 -21.41 -13.38
C GLU A 206 12.83 -20.18 -12.69
N PHE A 207 13.20 -19.14 -13.47
CA PHE A 207 13.72 -17.89 -12.90
C PHE A 207 12.70 -17.22 -11.97
N VAL A 208 11.44 -17.10 -12.41
CA VAL A 208 10.39 -16.46 -11.61
C VAL A 208 10.17 -17.23 -10.29
N PHE A 209 10.13 -18.56 -10.35
CA PHE A 209 10.04 -19.40 -9.17
C PHE A 209 11.24 -19.21 -8.23
N GLN A 210 12.46 -19.18 -8.76
CA GLN A 210 13.67 -18.95 -7.97
C GLN A 210 13.67 -17.56 -7.31
N SER A 211 13.16 -16.54 -8.01
CA SER A 211 12.96 -15.20 -7.45
C SER A 211 11.95 -15.21 -6.31
N TRP A 212 10.80 -15.89 -6.46
CA TRP A 212 9.85 -16.08 -5.37
C TRP A 212 10.50 -16.79 -4.18
N ARG A 213 11.21 -17.90 -4.43
CA ARG A 213 11.81 -18.72 -3.38
C ARG A 213 12.85 -17.95 -2.57
N LYS A 214 13.57 -17.03 -3.20
CA LYS A 214 14.64 -16.25 -2.57
C LYS A 214 14.16 -14.95 -1.92
N PHE A 215 13.19 -14.27 -2.54
CA PHE A 215 12.85 -12.88 -2.18
C PHE A 215 11.37 -12.65 -1.88
N GLY A 216 10.50 -13.64 -2.07
CA GLY A 216 9.06 -13.44 -2.10
C GLY A 216 8.21 -14.48 -1.40
N GLN A 217 8.78 -15.30 -0.51
CA GLN A 217 7.97 -16.26 0.26
C GLN A 217 6.91 -15.58 1.14
N HIS A 218 7.17 -14.36 1.61
CA HIS A 218 6.22 -13.52 2.34
C HIS A 218 5.37 -12.61 1.44
N ARG A 219 5.46 -12.76 0.12
CA ARG A 219 4.93 -11.81 -0.85
C ARG A 219 4.09 -12.52 -1.91
N LEU A 220 3.16 -11.80 -2.52
CA LEU A 220 2.61 -12.20 -3.81
C LEU A 220 3.61 -11.78 -4.90
N VAL A 221 4.04 -12.73 -5.74
CA VAL A 221 5.11 -12.52 -6.73
C VAL A 221 4.60 -12.82 -8.13
N GLY A 222 4.55 -11.85 -9.03
CA GLY A 222 3.91 -12.07 -10.34
C GLY A 222 4.19 -10.98 -11.36
N ALA A 223 3.48 -11.05 -12.49
CA ALA A 223 3.83 -10.26 -13.68
C ALA A 223 2.96 -9.01 -13.87
N LEU A 224 1.78 -8.98 -13.26
CA LEU A 224 0.73 -8.00 -13.54
C LEU A 224 0.48 -7.10 -12.34
N ALA A 225 1.26 -6.02 -12.25
CA ALA A 225 1.14 -5.01 -11.20
C ALA A 225 -0.12 -4.14 -11.36
N ARG A 226 -0.71 -3.75 -10.24
CA ARG A 226 -1.86 -2.84 -10.12
C ARG A 226 -1.67 -1.93 -8.91
N CYS A 227 -2.47 -0.87 -8.90
CA CYS A 227 -2.28 0.25 -8.00
C CYS A 227 -3.61 0.68 -7.37
N ALA A 228 -3.61 0.94 -6.06
CA ALA A 228 -4.63 1.72 -5.38
C ALA A 228 -4.14 3.16 -5.20
N THR A 229 -5.00 4.12 -5.55
CA THR A 229 -4.73 5.55 -5.34
C THR A 229 -5.89 6.17 -4.56
N VAL A 230 -5.66 7.32 -3.92
CA VAL A 230 -6.74 8.04 -3.23
C VAL A 230 -7.35 9.06 -4.18
N ASP A 231 -8.66 8.98 -4.40
CA ASP A 231 -9.40 9.94 -5.21
C ASP A 231 -9.59 11.29 -4.49
N ALA A 232 -10.07 12.31 -5.21
CA ALA A 232 -10.31 13.65 -4.66
C ALA A 232 -11.35 13.71 -3.52
N TYR A 233 -12.06 12.60 -3.28
CA TYR A 233 -13.05 12.45 -2.22
C TYR A 233 -12.53 11.57 -1.08
N GLY A 234 -11.25 11.19 -1.08
CA GLY A 234 -10.62 10.34 -0.07
C GLY A 234 -10.98 8.86 -0.18
N ASN A 235 -11.59 8.39 -1.28
CA ASN A 235 -11.83 6.95 -1.46
C ASN A 235 -10.64 6.29 -2.18
N TRP A 236 -10.41 5.02 -1.91
CA TRP A 236 -9.44 4.24 -2.65
C TRP A 236 -9.97 3.89 -4.05
N ALA A 237 -9.15 4.10 -5.08
CA ALA A 237 -9.48 3.88 -6.47
C ALA A 237 -8.53 2.83 -7.06
N TYR A 238 -9.11 1.81 -7.69
CA TYR A 238 -8.35 0.77 -8.37
C TYR A 238 -7.93 1.28 -9.75
N THR A 239 -6.64 1.21 -10.05
CA THR A 239 -6.05 1.80 -11.26
C THR A 239 -5.02 0.86 -11.88
N PHE A 240 -4.74 1.11 -13.17
CA PHE A 240 -3.48 0.69 -13.76
C PHE A 240 -2.38 1.59 -13.20
N CYS A 241 -1.22 1.00 -12.92
CA CYS A 241 -0.09 1.77 -12.43
C CYS A 241 0.38 2.79 -13.47
N SER A 242 0.89 3.91 -12.97
CA SER A 242 1.38 4.99 -13.82
C SER A 242 2.59 4.52 -14.63
N SER A 243 2.81 5.18 -15.76
CA SER A 243 4.02 5.00 -16.57
C SER A 243 5.03 6.13 -16.36
N LYS A 244 4.72 7.07 -15.45
CA LYS A 244 5.65 8.14 -15.10
C LYS A 244 6.62 7.61 -14.05
N VAL A 245 7.90 7.85 -14.28
CA VAL A 245 9.01 7.43 -13.40
C VAL A 245 8.84 7.90 -11.96
N GLU A 246 8.20 9.05 -11.74
CA GLU A 246 7.94 9.60 -10.40
C GLU A 246 6.79 8.89 -9.65
N GLU A 247 6.05 8.02 -10.34
CA GLU A 247 4.85 7.32 -9.88
C GLU A 247 5.00 5.78 -10.05
N ASP A 248 6.25 5.27 -10.07
CA ASP A 248 6.61 3.83 -10.19
C ASP A 248 6.31 3.03 -8.90
N ILE A 249 5.16 3.28 -8.31
CA ILE A 249 4.65 2.59 -7.12
C ILE A 249 3.58 1.61 -7.57
N TYR A 250 3.56 0.41 -6.98
CA TYR A 250 2.48 -0.55 -7.10
C TYR A 250 2.26 -1.27 -5.77
N ASP A 251 1.05 -1.76 -5.55
CA ASP A 251 0.64 -2.32 -4.25
C ASP A 251 -0.15 -3.63 -4.39
N MET A 252 -0.36 -4.07 -5.64
CA MET A 252 -1.06 -5.30 -5.94
C MET A 252 -0.39 -6.05 -7.10
N ILE A 253 -0.41 -7.38 -7.03
CA ILE A 253 -0.13 -8.28 -8.14
C ILE A 253 -1.36 -9.15 -8.39
N LEU A 254 -1.83 -9.19 -9.64
CA LEU A 254 -3.01 -9.99 -10.00
C LEU A 254 -2.74 -11.50 -9.84
N THR A 255 -3.69 -12.23 -9.25
CA THR A 255 -3.61 -13.69 -9.04
C THR A 255 -3.86 -14.50 -10.31
N ASN A 256 -3.98 -13.85 -11.47
CA ASN A 256 -4.05 -14.53 -12.75
C ASN A 256 -2.68 -14.97 -13.26
N LEU A 257 -1.56 -14.47 -12.71
CA LEU A 257 -0.23 -15.00 -12.95
C LEU A 257 0.71 -14.61 -11.79
N CYS A 258 0.57 -15.31 -10.66
CA CYS A 258 1.24 -14.96 -9.41
C CYS A 258 1.59 -16.19 -8.57
N PHE A 259 2.84 -16.28 -8.11
CA PHE A 259 3.23 -17.18 -7.03
C PHE A 259 2.71 -16.65 -5.70
N SER A 260 2.11 -17.56 -4.93
CA SER A 260 1.66 -17.37 -3.55
C SER A 260 2.23 -18.49 -2.69
N HIS A 261 2.56 -18.20 -1.44
CA HIS A 261 2.70 -19.26 -0.45
C HIS A 261 1.32 -19.85 -0.13
N ILE A 262 1.23 -21.16 0.05
CA ILE A 262 -0.03 -21.85 0.36
C ILE A 262 -0.69 -21.36 1.66
N SER A 263 0.09 -20.81 2.60
CA SER A 263 -0.43 -20.25 3.85
C SER A 263 -1.34 -19.02 3.64
N PHE A 264 -1.12 -18.24 2.58
CA PHE A 264 -2.05 -17.15 2.24
C PHE A 264 -3.39 -17.71 1.77
N LEU A 265 -3.37 -18.80 1.00
CA LEU A 265 -4.58 -19.52 0.58
C LEU A 265 -5.32 -20.11 1.79
N ASP A 266 -4.58 -20.67 2.75
CA ASP A 266 -5.14 -21.22 3.98
C ASP A 266 -5.86 -20.16 4.81
N TYR A 267 -5.20 -19.02 5.07
CA TYR A 267 -5.86 -17.91 5.78
C TYR A 267 -7.05 -17.36 4.98
N TYR A 268 -6.89 -17.15 3.68
CA TYR A 268 -7.96 -16.71 2.79
C TYR A 268 -9.18 -17.64 2.86
N SER A 269 -8.95 -18.94 2.99
CA SER A 269 -9.97 -19.99 3.08
C SER A 269 -10.51 -20.25 4.48
N SER A 270 -10.00 -19.56 5.50
CA SER A 270 -10.37 -19.80 6.90
C SER A 270 -11.82 -19.42 7.21
N ASN A 271 -12.37 -20.01 8.27
CA ASN A 271 -13.75 -19.76 8.71
C ASN A 271 -13.90 -18.53 9.62
N THR A 272 -12.96 -17.57 9.57
CA THR A 272 -13.11 -16.31 10.31
C THR A 272 -14.27 -15.52 9.73
N THR A 273 -14.95 -14.73 10.56
CA THR A 273 -16.10 -13.92 10.13
C THR A 273 -15.74 -13.00 8.96
N THR A 274 -14.56 -12.35 9.03
CA THR A 274 -14.06 -11.47 7.96
C THR A 274 -13.83 -12.23 6.67
N MET A 275 -13.15 -13.38 6.70
CA MET A 275 -12.84 -14.10 5.48
C MET A 275 -14.07 -14.77 4.84
N ASN A 276 -15.04 -15.23 5.64
CA ASN A 276 -16.33 -15.66 5.11
C ASN A 276 -17.01 -14.51 4.34
N ALA A 277 -17.14 -13.34 4.95
CA ALA A 277 -17.78 -12.18 4.32
C ALA A 277 -17.06 -11.71 3.04
N ILE A 278 -15.74 -11.80 3.00
CA ILE A 278 -14.95 -11.48 1.80
C ILE A 278 -15.22 -12.48 0.68
N ARG A 279 -15.21 -13.79 0.96
CA ARG A 279 -15.49 -14.81 -0.06
C ARG A 279 -16.91 -14.69 -0.59
N ASP A 280 -17.88 -14.43 0.28
CA ASP A 280 -19.27 -14.18 -0.11
C ASP A 280 -19.36 -12.93 -1.02
N TYR A 281 -18.67 -11.84 -0.67
CA TYR A 281 -18.62 -10.63 -1.51
C TYR A 281 -18.01 -10.90 -2.88
N VAL A 282 -16.93 -11.69 -2.94
CA VAL A 282 -16.29 -12.11 -4.20
C VAL A 282 -17.24 -12.95 -5.05
N ASP A 283 -18.00 -13.86 -4.44
CA ASP A 283 -18.98 -14.70 -5.15
C ASP A 283 -20.15 -13.87 -5.69
N GLU A 284 -20.70 -12.98 -4.87
CA GLU A 284 -21.80 -12.07 -5.26
C GLU A 284 -21.38 -11.12 -6.38
N GLY A 285 -20.16 -10.57 -6.30
CA GLY A 285 -19.62 -9.64 -7.28
C GLY A 285 -18.99 -10.29 -8.52
N PHE A 286 -18.68 -11.59 -8.43
CA PHE A 286 -17.88 -12.36 -9.39
C PHE A 286 -16.62 -11.60 -9.84
N ASN A 287 -15.87 -11.07 -8.86
CA ASN A 287 -14.71 -10.20 -9.05
C ASN A 287 -13.88 -10.11 -7.75
N CYS A 288 -12.67 -9.53 -7.82
CA CYS A 288 -11.89 -9.06 -6.68
C CYS A 288 -11.28 -10.11 -5.74
N GLU A 289 -11.25 -11.39 -6.13
CA GLU A 289 -10.53 -12.43 -5.37
C GLU A 289 -9.03 -12.11 -5.28
N ASP A 290 -8.49 -11.51 -6.34
CA ASP A 290 -7.10 -11.07 -6.43
C ASP A 290 -6.80 -9.89 -5.48
N ILE A 291 -7.67 -8.89 -5.41
CA ILE A 291 -7.56 -7.77 -4.45
C ILE A 291 -7.59 -8.34 -3.03
N ALA A 292 -8.56 -9.22 -2.75
CA ALA A 292 -8.71 -9.81 -1.43
C ALA A 292 -7.45 -10.60 -1.01
N LEU A 293 -6.82 -11.34 -1.92
CA LEU A 293 -5.58 -12.05 -1.60
C LEU A 293 -4.39 -11.10 -1.36
N ASN A 294 -4.29 -9.99 -2.10
CA ASN A 294 -3.26 -8.96 -1.83
C ASN A 294 -3.48 -8.31 -0.45
N TYR A 295 -4.73 -8.11 -0.03
CA TYR A 295 -5.05 -7.64 1.32
C TYR A 295 -4.59 -8.64 2.37
N VAL A 296 -4.91 -9.92 2.19
CA VAL A 296 -4.47 -11.00 3.09
C VAL A 296 -2.96 -11.04 3.20
N GLN A 297 -2.23 -11.06 2.09
CA GLN A 297 -0.77 -11.13 2.12
C GLN A 297 -0.17 -9.90 2.84
N SER A 298 -0.60 -8.70 2.46
CA SER A 298 -0.08 -7.46 3.05
C SER A 298 -0.42 -7.34 4.53
N LEU A 299 -1.63 -7.73 4.94
CA LEU A 299 -2.05 -7.75 6.34
C LEU A 299 -1.24 -8.75 7.18
N LEU A 300 -1.00 -9.95 6.67
CA LEU A 300 -0.33 -11.01 7.43
C LEU A 300 1.17 -10.73 7.61
N THR A 301 1.79 -10.09 6.62
CA THR A 301 3.27 -9.95 6.56
C THR A 301 3.75 -8.52 6.79
N GLY A 302 2.95 -7.52 6.41
CA GLY A 302 3.38 -6.12 6.36
C GLY A 302 4.29 -5.80 5.16
N ASP A 303 4.48 -6.75 4.23
CA ASP A 303 5.29 -6.57 3.03
C ASP A 303 4.40 -6.24 1.82
N GLY A 304 4.89 -5.44 0.88
CA GLY A 304 4.25 -5.25 -0.43
C GLY A 304 4.47 -6.43 -1.38
N PRO A 305 3.73 -6.53 -2.49
CA PRO A 305 3.92 -7.59 -3.46
C PRO A 305 5.18 -7.37 -4.32
N LEU A 306 5.68 -8.38 -5.02
CA LEU A 306 6.91 -8.30 -5.84
C LEU A 306 6.60 -8.50 -7.32
N LEU A 307 6.88 -7.48 -8.14
CA LEU A 307 6.84 -7.58 -9.58
C LEU A 307 8.07 -8.34 -10.07
N VAL A 308 7.84 -9.45 -10.77
CA VAL A 308 8.91 -10.24 -11.39
C VAL A 308 8.60 -10.43 -12.86
N GLN A 309 9.57 -10.09 -13.71
CA GLN A 309 9.48 -10.23 -15.15
C GLN A 309 10.50 -11.24 -15.66
N GLY A 310 10.06 -12.09 -16.57
CA GLY A 310 10.93 -12.95 -17.36
C GLY A 310 11.84 -12.14 -18.28
N ARG A 311 12.66 -12.84 -19.05
CA ARG A 311 13.43 -12.20 -20.14
C ARG A 311 12.47 -11.85 -21.27
N GLU A 312 11.54 -12.75 -21.55
CA GLU A 312 10.42 -12.52 -22.44
C GLU A 312 9.24 -11.98 -21.64
N LYS A 313 8.46 -11.09 -22.27
CA LYS A 313 7.22 -10.61 -21.67
C LYS A 313 6.25 -11.78 -21.54
N TYR A 314 5.55 -11.87 -20.41
CA TYR A 314 4.46 -12.84 -20.25
C TYR A 314 3.44 -12.72 -21.39
N VAL A 315 2.78 -13.83 -21.71
CA VAL A 315 1.69 -13.86 -22.68
C VAL A 315 0.37 -13.66 -21.95
N ASN A 316 -0.48 -12.79 -22.46
CA ASN A 316 -1.84 -12.60 -21.98
C ASN A 316 -2.74 -12.42 -23.21
N PHE A 317 -3.59 -13.41 -23.49
CA PHE A 317 -4.39 -13.45 -24.71
C PHE A 317 -5.60 -12.51 -24.71
N VAL A 318 -5.90 -11.86 -23.57
CA VAL A 318 -7.04 -10.94 -23.34
C VAL A 318 -8.22 -11.23 -24.27
N PRO A 319 -9.09 -12.19 -23.94
CA PRO A 319 -10.16 -12.61 -24.83
C PRO A 319 -11.11 -11.45 -25.15
N SER A 320 -11.70 -11.46 -26.35
CA SER A 320 -12.62 -10.42 -26.81
C SER A 320 -13.87 -10.25 -25.92
N LYS A 321 -14.20 -11.28 -25.13
CA LYS A 321 -15.25 -11.27 -24.11
C LYS A 321 -14.68 -11.88 -22.84
N GLY A 322 -14.73 -11.13 -21.74
CA GLY A 322 -14.28 -11.60 -20.43
C GLY A 322 -14.91 -10.80 -19.31
N ILE A 323 -14.67 -11.21 -18.06
CA ILE A 323 -15.15 -10.50 -16.87
C ILE A 323 -14.62 -9.07 -16.85
N SER A 324 -13.34 -8.90 -17.23
CA SER A 324 -12.63 -7.62 -17.28
C SER A 324 -13.13 -6.65 -18.36
N THR A 325 -13.79 -7.16 -19.40
CA THR A 325 -14.33 -6.33 -20.50
C THR A 325 -15.74 -5.80 -20.21
N LYS A 326 -16.39 -6.23 -19.12
CA LYS A 326 -17.74 -5.78 -18.75
C LYS A 326 -17.73 -4.31 -18.30
N LYS A 327 -18.76 -3.55 -18.69
CA LYS A 327 -18.93 -2.16 -18.27
C LYS A 327 -18.96 -2.07 -16.74
N GLY A 328 -18.18 -1.15 -16.18
CA GLY A 328 -18.12 -0.94 -14.73
C GLY A 328 -17.18 -1.87 -13.97
N HIS A 329 -16.41 -2.75 -14.65
CA HIS A 329 -15.44 -3.64 -13.99
C HIS A 329 -14.46 -2.88 -13.08
N MET A 330 -13.82 -1.81 -13.58
CA MET A 330 -12.87 -1.00 -12.80
C MET A 330 -13.54 -0.29 -11.60
N ALA A 331 -14.78 0.17 -11.77
CA ALA A 331 -15.55 0.78 -10.70
C ALA A 331 -15.93 -0.25 -9.62
N ALA A 332 -16.25 -1.48 -10.02
CA ALA A 332 -16.46 -2.59 -9.08
C ALA A 332 -15.18 -2.89 -8.29
N ARG A 333 -14.02 -2.95 -8.94
CA ARG A 333 -12.74 -3.16 -8.27
C ARG A 333 -12.37 -2.03 -7.29
N SER A 334 -12.69 -0.78 -7.63
CA SER A 334 -12.54 0.34 -6.69
C SER A 334 -13.48 0.20 -5.48
N ARG A 335 -14.70 -0.31 -5.67
CA ARG A 335 -15.60 -0.62 -4.54
C ARG A 335 -15.03 -1.73 -3.66
N CYS A 336 -14.49 -2.79 -4.24
CA CYS A 336 -13.84 -3.87 -3.50
C CYS A 336 -12.74 -3.34 -2.58
N LEU A 337 -11.87 -2.43 -3.06
CA LEU A 337 -10.83 -1.82 -2.22
C LEU A 337 -11.42 -1.18 -0.95
N ASN A 338 -12.47 -0.38 -1.11
CA ASN A 338 -13.05 0.34 0.01
C ASN A 338 -13.86 -0.57 0.93
N ASP A 339 -14.62 -1.52 0.38
CA ASP A 339 -15.45 -2.42 1.19
C ASP A 339 -14.59 -3.43 1.96
N PHE A 340 -13.55 -3.99 1.34
CA PHE A 340 -12.58 -4.82 2.06
C PHE A 340 -11.84 -4.01 3.13
N ALA A 341 -11.42 -2.77 2.84
CA ALA A 341 -10.75 -1.94 3.84
C ALA A 341 -11.68 -1.62 5.05
N LYS A 342 -13.00 -1.56 4.86
CA LYS A 342 -13.95 -1.48 5.98
C LYS A 342 -14.02 -2.79 6.76
N MET A 343 -14.07 -3.94 6.07
CA MET A 343 -14.12 -5.27 6.71
C MET A 343 -12.86 -5.56 7.53
N PHE A 344 -11.68 -5.16 7.03
CA PHE A 344 -10.40 -5.25 7.73
C PHE A 344 -10.13 -4.09 8.70
N GLN A 345 -10.98 -3.04 8.70
CA GLN A 345 -10.88 -1.83 9.53
C GLN A 345 -9.67 -0.90 9.25
N CYS A 346 -8.87 -1.22 8.24
CA CYS A 346 -7.79 -0.41 7.70
C CYS A 346 -7.47 -0.81 6.25
N MET A 347 -6.67 -0.02 5.54
CA MET A 347 -6.11 -0.39 4.24
C MET A 347 -4.77 -1.14 4.44
N PRO A 348 -4.71 -2.46 4.19
CA PRO A 348 -3.50 -3.25 4.46
C PRO A 348 -2.49 -3.23 3.33
N LEU A 349 -2.86 -2.81 2.11
CA LEU A 349 -1.96 -2.78 0.97
C LEU A 349 -0.71 -1.93 1.27
N VAL A 350 0.45 -2.43 0.82
CA VAL A 350 1.75 -1.81 1.04
C VAL A 350 2.38 -1.49 -0.32
N ASP A 351 2.72 -0.22 -0.49
CA ASP A 351 3.40 0.31 -1.67
C ASP A 351 4.78 -0.37 -1.86
N GLU A 352 5.11 -0.67 -3.11
CA GLU A 352 6.40 -1.19 -3.54
C GLU A 352 6.87 -0.48 -4.81
N THR A 353 8.18 -0.37 -4.96
CA THR A 353 8.87 0.22 -6.12
C THR A 353 9.90 -0.74 -6.73
N ALA A 354 10.40 -1.69 -5.94
CA ALA A 354 11.38 -2.67 -6.39
C ALA A 354 10.75 -3.72 -7.31
N HIS A 355 11.43 -4.06 -8.40
CA HIS A 355 11.06 -5.18 -9.27
C HIS A 355 12.28 -6.01 -9.63
N ILE A 356 12.06 -7.26 -10.01
CA ILE A 356 13.11 -8.17 -10.48
C ILE A 356 12.85 -8.52 -11.94
N GLN A 357 13.87 -8.40 -12.79
CA GLN A 357 13.79 -8.78 -14.19
C GLN A 357 14.94 -9.71 -14.58
N LYS A 358 14.64 -10.75 -15.35
CA LYS A 358 15.67 -11.65 -15.87
C LYS A 358 16.45 -10.98 -16.99
N GLY A 359 17.75 -10.80 -16.78
CA GLY A 359 18.66 -10.26 -17.79
C GLY A 359 19.80 -9.51 -17.15
N VAL A 360 20.63 -8.91 -18.00
CA VAL A 360 21.66 -7.97 -17.57
C VAL A 360 21.31 -6.64 -18.21
N LEU A 361 21.23 -5.58 -17.40
CA LEU A 361 21.21 -4.22 -17.91
C LEU A 361 22.62 -3.91 -18.40
N VAL A 362 22.83 -4.02 -19.70
CA VAL A 362 24.05 -3.53 -20.33
C VAL A 362 23.86 -2.03 -20.49
N MET A 363 24.44 -1.26 -19.56
CA MET A 363 24.42 0.21 -19.58
C MET A 363 25.40 0.78 -20.60
#